data_AF-A0A6G1LWE9-F1
#
_entry.id   AF-A0A6G1LWE9-F1
#
_cell.length_a   1.000
_cell.length_b   1.000
_cell.length_c   1.000
_cell.angle_alpha   90.00
_cell.angle_beta   90.00
_cell.angle_gamma   90.00
#
_symmetry.space_group_name_H-M   'P 1'
#
loop_
_entity.id
_entity.type
_entity.pdbx_description
1 polymer ?
#
loop_
_entity_poly.entity_id
_entity_poly.type
_entity_poly.pdbx_seq_one_letter_code
_entity_poly.pdbx_strand_id
1 'polypeptide(L)'
;MAVSGRFERHLSQIEEAANDISSMRFSKPGIFTNSQVARPPITSLIRDTSPYERVLFSSTLNEEFTEGPSTLPAKSGLLGSLLDGNLVHQVQSTVKTAQLKGDVDVEMLLRGAEDLARIYPIPGLDERIEQLRSRYQDLFSSVALHEELVAAQRAQLDLQRGSTKGGFVHKAKAPKATRDTSTKAEIQDEEIAIRQLEVRKFEMESEIRELDRRLTGPISKAF
;
A
#
# COMPACT_ATOMS: atom_id res chain seq x y z
N MET A 1 -41.16 60.86 -43.97
CA MET A 1 -40.95 59.96 -45.13
C MET A 1 -40.00 58.77 -44.86
N ALA A 2 -39.19 58.74 -43.78
CA ALA A 2 -38.25 57.64 -43.52
C ALA A 2 -38.87 56.31 -42.98
N VAL A 3 -40.16 56.30 -42.62
CA VAL A 3 -40.86 55.11 -42.09
C VAL A 3 -41.29 54.16 -43.20
N SER A 4 -41.69 54.70 -44.37
CA SER A 4 -42.11 53.90 -45.53
C SER A 4 -40.98 52.99 -46.02
N GLY A 5 -39.75 53.52 -46.12
CA GLY A 5 -38.60 52.73 -46.59
C GLY A 5 -38.12 51.64 -45.63
N ARG A 6 -38.49 51.70 -44.33
CA ARG A 6 -38.23 50.58 -43.39
C ARG A 6 -39.29 49.48 -43.54
N PHE A 7 -40.55 49.88 -43.65
CA PHE A 7 -41.65 48.96 -43.89
C PHE A 7 -41.47 48.19 -45.22
N GLU A 8 -41.05 48.88 -46.28
CA GLU A 8 -40.78 48.29 -47.59
C GLU A 8 -39.62 47.29 -47.56
N ARG A 9 -38.56 47.55 -46.78
CA ARG A 9 -37.48 46.58 -46.56
C ARG A 9 -37.96 45.32 -45.82
N HIS A 10 -38.79 45.47 -44.80
CA HIS A 10 -39.33 44.31 -44.09
C HIS A 10 -40.27 43.49 -44.96
N LEU A 11 -41.08 44.14 -45.81
CA LEU A 11 -41.90 43.43 -46.80
C LEU A 11 -41.04 42.65 -47.78
N SER A 12 -39.98 43.26 -48.33
CA SER A 12 -39.02 42.59 -49.21
C SER A 12 -38.32 41.42 -48.51
N GLN A 13 -37.96 41.55 -47.23
CA GLN A 13 -37.35 40.47 -46.44
C GLN A 13 -38.33 39.31 -46.17
N ILE A 14 -39.59 39.63 -45.89
CA ILE A 14 -40.63 38.61 -45.67
C ILE A 14 -40.89 37.86 -46.97
N GLU A 15 -40.92 38.55 -48.10
CA GLU A 15 -41.11 37.94 -49.42
C GLU A 15 -39.92 37.04 -49.80
N GLU A 16 -38.69 37.50 -49.56
CA GLU A 16 -37.47 36.71 -49.77
C GLU A 16 -37.47 35.45 -48.88
N ALA A 17 -37.78 35.60 -47.59
CA ALA A 17 -37.87 34.47 -46.67
C ALA A 17 -39.02 33.51 -47.01
N ALA A 18 -40.16 34.00 -47.47
CA ALA A 18 -41.29 33.17 -47.89
C ALA A 18 -40.94 32.35 -49.15
N ASN A 19 -40.24 32.95 -50.10
CA ASN A 19 -39.72 32.25 -51.27
C ASN A 19 -38.69 31.18 -50.87
N ASP A 20 -37.78 31.49 -49.93
CA ASP A 20 -36.81 30.52 -49.40
C ASP A 20 -37.50 29.34 -48.72
N ILE A 21 -38.44 29.59 -47.79
CA ILE A 21 -39.16 28.52 -47.07
C ILE A 21 -39.98 27.66 -48.03
N SER A 22 -40.59 28.25 -49.06
CA SER A 22 -41.38 27.50 -50.05
C SER A 22 -40.50 26.68 -51.01
N SER A 23 -39.27 27.15 -51.29
CA SER A 23 -38.31 26.44 -52.14
C SER A 23 -37.63 25.26 -51.43
N MET A 24 -37.64 25.26 -50.08
CA MET A 24 -37.11 24.16 -49.30
C MET A 24 -37.91 22.89 -49.57
N ARG A 25 -37.23 21.88 -50.11
CA ARG A 25 -37.81 20.57 -50.32
C ARG A 25 -37.86 19.81 -49.01
N PHE A 26 -38.99 19.90 -48.32
CA PHE A 26 -39.28 18.99 -47.22
C PHE A 26 -39.69 17.63 -47.80
N SER A 27 -38.86 16.61 -47.59
CA SER A 27 -39.28 15.24 -47.87
C SER A 27 -40.52 14.94 -47.03
N LYS A 28 -41.56 14.38 -47.64
CA LYS A 28 -42.67 13.81 -46.87
C LYS A 28 -42.06 12.80 -45.89
N PRO A 29 -42.46 12.82 -44.60
CA PRO A 29 -41.94 11.86 -43.64
C PRO A 29 -42.21 10.45 -44.17
N GLY A 30 -41.13 9.66 -44.30
CA GLY A 30 -41.23 8.31 -44.80
C GLY A 30 -42.13 7.47 -43.91
N ILE A 31 -42.76 6.44 -44.49
CA ILE A 31 -43.76 5.56 -43.84
C ILE A 31 -43.28 5.01 -42.48
N PHE A 32 -41.96 4.84 -42.31
CA PHE A 32 -41.35 4.30 -41.10
C PHE A 32 -40.81 5.34 -40.12
N THR A 33 -40.73 6.62 -40.51
CA THR A 33 -40.13 7.68 -39.68
C THR A 33 -40.99 7.96 -38.44
N ASN A 34 -42.32 8.04 -38.62
CA ASN A 34 -43.26 8.17 -37.50
C ASN A 34 -43.27 6.93 -36.61
N SER A 35 -43.07 5.74 -37.17
CA SER A 35 -43.01 4.51 -36.38
C SER A 35 -41.77 4.48 -35.51
N GLN A 36 -40.57 4.77 -36.03
CA GLN A 36 -39.35 4.72 -35.21
C GLN A 36 -39.35 5.74 -34.06
N VAL A 37 -39.96 6.92 -34.26
CA VAL A 37 -39.99 7.97 -33.24
C VAL A 37 -41.11 7.77 -32.21
N ALA A 38 -42.30 7.31 -32.63
CA ALA A 38 -43.45 7.17 -31.73
C ALA A 38 -43.59 5.77 -31.12
N ARG A 39 -43.17 4.71 -31.82
CA ARG A 39 -43.28 3.30 -31.43
C ARG A 39 -42.08 2.51 -31.95
N PRO A 40 -40.93 2.53 -31.23
CA PRO A 40 -39.79 1.73 -31.65
C PRO A 40 -40.23 0.26 -31.81
N PRO A 41 -39.82 -0.42 -32.90
CA PRO A 41 -40.21 -1.81 -33.12
C PRO A 41 -39.73 -2.68 -31.94
N ILE A 42 -40.46 -3.76 -31.65
CA ILE A 42 -40.13 -4.71 -30.57
C ILE A 42 -38.69 -5.21 -30.71
N THR A 43 -38.12 -5.28 -31.92
CA THR A 43 -36.71 -5.63 -32.16
C THR A 43 -35.68 -4.64 -31.61
N SER A 44 -36.07 -3.39 -31.33
CA SER A 44 -35.21 -2.47 -30.57
C SER A 44 -35.26 -2.73 -29.06
N LEU A 45 -36.34 -3.35 -28.57
CA LEU A 45 -36.56 -3.71 -27.17
C LEU A 45 -36.03 -5.12 -26.86
N ILE A 46 -36.20 -6.05 -27.80
CA ILE A 46 -35.63 -7.39 -27.84
C ILE A 46 -34.37 -7.30 -28.69
N ARG A 47 -33.32 -6.74 -28.10
CA ARG A 47 -31.95 -6.96 -28.59
C ARG A 47 -31.50 -8.29 -28.03
N ASP A 48 -30.73 -9.06 -28.81
CA ASP A 48 -30.00 -10.18 -28.22
C ASP A 48 -29.20 -9.64 -27.04
N THR A 49 -29.42 -10.23 -25.86
CA THR A 49 -28.68 -9.83 -24.67
C THR A 49 -27.20 -9.97 -24.98
N SER A 50 -26.49 -8.88 -24.75
CA SER A 50 -25.05 -8.88 -24.91
C SER A 50 -24.41 -9.94 -24.00
N PRO A 51 -23.19 -10.39 -24.29
CA PRO A 51 -22.50 -11.34 -23.41
C PRO A 51 -22.41 -10.84 -21.95
N TYR A 52 -22.23 -9.52 -21.75
CA TYR A 52 -22.18 -8.91 -20.42
C TYR A 52 -23.54 -8.92 -19.70
N GLU A 53 -24.64 -8.81 -20.43
CA GLU A 53 -26.01 -8.89 -19.90
C GLU A 53 -26.43 -10.33 -19.57
N ARG A 54 -25.99 -11.31 -20.35
CA ARG A 54 -26.32 -12.74 -20.13
C ARG A 54 -25.94 -13.24 -18.74
N VAL A 55 -24.85 -12.74 -18.17
CA VAL A 55 -24.40 -13.06 -16.80
C VAL A 55 -25.39 -12.57 -15.73
N LEU A 56 -26.11 -11.47 -16.00
CA LEU A 56 -27.13 -10.96 -15.10
C LEU A 56 -28.42 -11.80 -15.12
N PHE A 57 -28.62 -12.58 -16.20
CA PHE A 57 -29.84 -13.34 -16.46
C PHE A 57 -29.66 -14.85 -16.35
N SER A 58 -28.43 -15.36 -16.22
CA SER A 58 -28.18 -16.77 -15.92
C SER A 58 -28.64 -17.04 -14.49
N SER A 59 -29.92 -17.37 -14.34
CA SER A 59 -30.50 -17.77 -13.07
C SER A 59 -29.76 -19.02 -12.57
N THR A 60 -29.07 -18.87 -11.45
CA THR A 60 -28.89 -19.96 -10.50
C THR A 60 -30.28 -20.34 -9.96
N LEU A 61 -31.05 -21.05 -10.76
CA LEU A 61 -32.21 -21.81 -10.32
C LEU A 61 -32.06 -23.22 -10.91
N ASN A 62 -31.02 -23.90 -10.46
CA ASN A 62 -31.09 -25.34 -10.25
C ASN A 62 -31.58 -25.57 -8.81
N GLU A 63 -32.67 -24.93 -8.42
CA GLU A 63 -33.51 -25.44 -7.34
C GLU A 63 -34.82 -25.84 -7.99
N GLU A 64 -35.13 -27.13 -7.86
CA GLU A 64 -36.37 -27.74 -8.29
C GLU A 64 -37.55 -26.85 -7.88
N PHE A 65 -38.46 -26.64 -8.84
CA PHE A 65 -39.74 -25.97 -8.63
C PHE A 65 -40.44 -26.49 -7.37
N THR A 66 -40.34 -25.73 -6.28
CA THR A 66 -41.23 -25.82 -5.13
C THR A 66 -41.79 -24.43 -4.88
N GLU A 67 -43.10 -24.31 -5.14
CA GLU A 67 -43.91 -23.10 -5.00
C GLU A 67 -43.83 -22.57 -3.57
N GLY A 68 -43.06 -21.49 -3.36
CA GLY A 68 -42.94 -20.79 -2.09
C GLY A 68 -42.65 -19.30 -2.33
N PRO A 69 -43.16 -18.39 -1.46
CA PRO A 69 -43.12 -16.95 -1.71
C PRO A 69 -41.67 -16.47 -1.77
N SER A 70 -41.27 -16.02 -2.96
CA SER A 70 -39.91 -15.60 -3.30
C SER A 70 -39.50 -14.34 -2.53
N THR A 71 -38.86 -14.51 -1.38
CA THR A 71 -37.95 -13.50 -0.84
C THR A 71 -36.66 -13.58 -1.65
N LEU A 72 -36.48 -12.66 -2.60
CA LEU A 72 -35.28 -12.54 -3.41
C LEU A 72 -34.05 -12.49 -2.49
N PRO A 73 -33.11 -13.46 -2.58
CA PRO A 73 -31.89 -13.38 -1.79
C PRO A 73 -31.12 -12.15 -2.24
N ALA A 74 -30.75 -11.32 -1.27
CA ALA A 74 -30.09 -10.04 -1.46
C ALA A 74 -28.88 -10.18 -2.39
N LYS A 75 -29.02 -9.63 -3.61
CA LYS A 75 -28.00 -9.19 -4.58
C LYS A 75 -26.54 -9.36 -4.12
N SER A 76 -26.04 -10.60 -4.10
CA SER A 76 -24.63 -10.90 -3.79
C SER A 76 -24.08 -12.12 -4.53
N GLY A 77 -24.86 -12.75 -5.44
CA GLY A 77 -24.61 -14.14 -5.85
C GLY A 77 -24.30 -14.43 -7.32
N LEU A 78 -24.67 -13.57 -8.29
CA LEU A 78 -24.51 -13.91 -9.71
C LEU A 78 -23.05 -13.92 -10.16
N LEU A 79 -22.30 -12.90 -9.74
CA LEU A 79 -20.89 -12.77 -10.08
C LEU A 79 -20.04 -13.83 -9.37
N GLY A 80 -20.41 -14.21 -8.13
CA GLY A 80 -19.77 -15.30 -7.40
C GLY A 80 -20.16 -16.71 -7.87
N SER A 81 -21.20 -16.87 -8.68
CA SER A 81 -21.50 -18.19 -9.27
C SER A 81 -20.76 -18.40 -10.60
N LEU A 82 -20.51 -17.31 -11.36
CA LEU A 82 -19.80 -17.38 -12.63
C LEU A 82 -18.28 -17.26 -12.46
N LEU A 83 -17.84 -16.34 -11.60
CA LEU A 83 -16.48 -16.33 -11.07
C LEU A 83 -16.53 -17.13 -9.78
N ASP A 84 -15.94 -18.32 -9.82
CA ASP A 84 -15.62 -19.19 -8.69
C ASP A 84 -15.78 -18.46 -7.34
N GLY A 85 -16.93 -18.60 -6.68
CA GLY A 85 -17.39 -17.63 -5.67
C GLY A 85 -16.45 -17.45 -4.50
N ASN A 86 -15.64 -18.48 -4.26
CA ASN A 86 -14.56 -18.46 -3.30
C ASN A 86 -13.50 -17.38 -3.63
N LEU A 87 -13.13 -17.24 -4.92
CA LEU A 87 -12.18 -16.23 -5.40
C LEU A 87 -12.72 -14.80 -5.25
N VAL A 88 -14.00 -14.57 -5.57
CA VAL A 88 -14.61 -13.23 -5.42
C VAL A 88 -14.67 -12.83 -3.94
N HIS A 89 -15.06 -13.75 -3.05
CA HIS A 89 -15.05 -13.50 -1.62
C HIS A 89 -13.63 -13.27 -1.08
N GLN A 90 -12.63 -14.03 -1.56
CA GLN A 90 -11.24 -13.87 -1.16
C GLN A 90 -10.67 -12.53 -1.62
N VAL A 91 -10.89 -12.12 -2.88
CA VAL A 91 -10.51 -10.80 -3.41
C VAL A 91 -11.21 -9.66 -2.67
N GLN A 92 -12.50 -9.78 -2.38
CA GLN A 92 -13.19 -8.76 -1.57
C GLN A 92 -12.64 -8.68 -0.15
N SER A 93 -12.24 -9.82 0.44
CA SER A 93 -11.61 -9.84 1.74
C SER A 93 -10.22 -9.21 1.72
N THR A 94 -9.42 -9.42 0.66
CA THR A 94 -8.11 -8.76 0.54
C THR A 94 -8.23 -7.29 0.24
N VAL A 95 -9.22 -6.83 -0.53
CA VAL A 95 -9.46 -5.39 -0.72
C VAL A 95 -9.89 -4.72 0.59
N LYS A 96 -10.77 -5.36 1.38
CA LYS A 96 -11.20 -4.84 2.67
C LYS A 96 -10.05 -4.83 3.69
N THR A 97 -9.22 -5.87 3.71
CA THR A 97 -8.06 -5.94 4.59
C THR A 97 -6.92 -5.06 4.13
N ALA A 98 -6.75 -4.83 2.82
CA ALA A 98 -5.79 -3.88 2.25
C ALA A 98 -6.02 -2.47 2.80
N GLN A 99 -7.28 -2.03 2.88
CA GLN A 99 -7.62 -0.73 3.46
C GLN A 99 -7.29 -0.62 4.96
N LEU A 100 -7.28 -1.73 5.68
CA LEU A 100 -7.11 -1.75 7.14
C LEU A 100 -5.69 -2.08 7.59
N LYS A 101 -4.97 -2.90 6.83
CA LYS A 101 -3.72 -3.56 7.26
C LYS A 101 -2.54 -3.32 6.32
N GLY A 102 -2.77 -2.72 5.15
CA GLY A 102 -1.73 -2.37 4.19
C GLY A 102 -1.04 -3.57 3.51
N ASP A 103 -1.40 -4.79 3.89
CA ASP A 103 -0.92 -6.02 3.28
C ASP A 103 -1.92 -6.42 2.19
N VAL A 104 -1.46 -6.38 0.94
CA VAL A 104 -2.30 -6.49 -0.25
C VAL A 104 -1.72 -7.58 -1.14
N ASP A 105 -2.47 -8.67 -1.30
CA ASP A 105 -2.08 -9.75 -2.23
C ASP A 105 -2.38 -9.34 -3.68
N VAL A 106 -1.38 -8.73 -4.31
CA VAL A 106 -1.47 -8.15 -5.66
C VAL A 106 -1.79 -9.21 -6.73
N GLU A 107 -1.28 -10.43 -6.59
CA GLU A 107 -1.53 -11.51 -7.57
C GLU A 107 -2.99 -11.92 -7.59
N MET A 108 -3.60 -12.05 -6.42
CA MET A 108 -5.02 -12.39 -6.34
C MET A 108 -5.92 -11.25 -6.86
N LEU A 109 -5.51 -9.98 -6.65
CA LEU A 109 -6.17 -8.81 -7.24
C LEU A 109 -6.08 -8.79 -8.76
N LEU A 110 -4.90 -9.08 -9.32
CA LEU A 110 -4.71 -9.16 -10.78
C LEU A 110 -5.52 -10.30 -11.38
N ARG A 111 -5.60 -11.45 -10.69
CA ARG A 111 -6.45 -12.57 -11.11
C ARG A 111 -7.93 -12.23 -11.10
N GLY A 112 -8.40 -11.54 -10.05
CA GLY A 112 -9.76 -11.01 -10.01
C GLY A 112 -10.06 -9.99 -11.11
N ALA A 113 -9.07 -9.15 -11.46
CA ALA A 113 -9.19 -8.19 -12.55
C ALA A 113 -9.29 -8.87 -13.93
N GLU A 114 -8.53 -9.95 -14.17
CA GLU A 114 -8.63 -10.74 -15.41
C GLU A 114 -9.98 -11.41 -15.56
N ASP A 115 -10.50 -12.00 -14.49
CA ASP A 115 -11.80 -12.65 -14.54
C ASP A 115 -12.93 -11.64 -14.76
N LEU A 116 -12.79 -10.42 -14.22
CA LEU A 116 -13.69 -9.31 -14.51
C LEU A 116 -13.55 -8.80 -15.95
N ALA A 117 -12.32 -8.75 -16.49
CA ALA A 117 -12.06 -8.33 -17.88
C ALA A 117 -12.74 -9.26 -18.90
N ARG A 118 -12.84 -10.56 -18.59
CA ARG A 118 -13.56 -11.55 -19.42
C ARG A 118 -15.05 -11.26 -19.53
N ILE A 119 -15.68 -10.80 -18.43
CA ILE A 119 -17.11 -10.47 -18.41
C ILE A 119 -17.35 -9.07 -18.96
N TYR A 120 -16.44 -8.14 -18.68
CA TYR A 120 -16.52 -6.73 -19.03
C TYR A 120 -15.28 -6.32 -19.84
N PRO A 121 -15.27 -6.57 -21.16
CA PRO A 121 -14.13 -6.20 -21.99
C PRO A 121 -14.02 -4.67 -22.07
N ILE A 122 -12.94 -4.15 -21.51
CA ILE A 122 -12.55 -2.73 -21.60
C ILE A 122 -11.29 -2.68 -22.48
N PRO A 123 -11.28 -1.90 -23.58
CA PRO A 123 -10.12 -1.85 -24.46
C PRO A 123 -8.87 -1.38 -23.71
N GLY A 124 -7.76 -2.09 -23.88
CA GLY A 124 -6.47 -1.78 -23.25
C GLY A 124 -6.35 -2.20 -21.78
N LEU A 125 -7.36 -2.85 -21.19
CA LEU A 125 -7.27 -3.35 -19.81
C LEU A 125 -6.25 -4.49 -19.69
N ASP A 126 -6.21 -5.39 -20.68
CA ASP A 126 -5.29 -6.53 -20.68
C ASP A 126 -3.82 -6.08 -20.68
N GLU A 127 -3.48 -5.09 -21.50
CA GLU A 127 -2.13 -4.48 -21.53
C GLU A 127 -1.76 -3.87 -20.18
N ARG A 128 -2.73 -3.26 -19.46
CA ARG A 128 -2.50 -2.70 -18.13
C ARG A 128 -2.27 -3.78 -17.08
N ILE A 129 -2.99 -4.90 -17.16
CA ILE A 129 -2.82 -6.05 -16.28
C ILE A 129 -1.42 -6.66 -16.49
N GLU A 130 -0.98 -6.82 -17.74
CA GLU A 130 0.37 -7.30 -18.07
C GLU A 130 1.48 -6.34 -17.59
N GLN A 131 1.30 -5.03 -17.77
CA GLN A 131 2.21 -4.01 -17.24
C GLN A 131 2.33 -4.09 -15.71
N LEU A 132 1.21 -4.26 -15.01
CA LEU A 132 1.19 -4.37 -13.56
C LEU A 132 1.88 -5.66 -13.08
N ARG A 133 1.68 -6.79 -13.77
CA ARG A 133 2.38 -8.04 -13.48
C ARG A 133 3.88 -7.92 -13.64
N SER A 134 4.33 -7.37 -14.76
CA SER A 134 5.76 -7.19 -15.04
C SER A 134 6.42 -6.32 -13.97
N ARG A 135 5.79 -5.19 -13.64
CA ARG A 135 6.26 -4.30 -12.58
C ARG A 135 6.28 -4.98 -11.20
N TYR A 136 5.29 -5.81 -10.89
CA TYR A 136 5.23 -6.55 -9.63
C TYR A 136 6.38 -7.58 -9.53
N GLN A 137 6.67 -8.31 -10.61
CA GLN A 137 7.79 -9.24 -10.66
C GLN A 137 9.15 -8.54 -10.49
N ASP A 138 9.34 -7.39 -11.14
CA ASP A 138 10.55 -6.57 -10.98
C ASP A 138 10.73 -6.13 -9.52
N LEU A 139 9.66 -5.60 -8.91
CA LEU A 139 9.67 -5.18 -7.51
C LEU A 139 9.92 -6.36 -6.57
N PHE A 140 9.30 -7.52 -6.82
CA PHE A 140 9.48 -8.71 -6.02
C PHE A 140 10.95 -9.17 -6.03
N SER A 141 11.58 -9.20 -7.20
CA SER A 141 13.00 -9.54 -7.31
C SER A 141 13.90 -8.53 -6.57
N SER A 142 13.60 -7.23 -6.66
CA SER A 142 14.33 -6.17 -5.96
C SER A 142 14.19 -6.28 -4.44
N VAL A 143 12.97 -6.54 -3.96
CA VAL A 143 12.72 -6.75 -2.52
C VAL A 143 13.48 -7.97 -2.03
N ALA A 144 13.46 -9.09 -2.75
CA ALA A 144 14.20 -10.30 -2.36
C ALA A 144 15.71 -10.05 -2.20
N LEU A 145 16.32 -9.30 -3.14
CA LEU A 145 17.74 -8.92 -3.04
C LEU A 145 18.01 -8.03 -1.81
N HIS A 146 17.12 -7.07 -1.55
CA HIS A 146 17.24 -6.19 -0.40
C HIS A 146 17.02 -6.91 0.93
N GLU A 147 16.11 -7.88 0.98
CA GLU A 147 15.87 -8.72 2.16
C GLU A 147 17.10 -9.57 2.51
N GLU A 148 17.77 -10.16 1.51
CA GLU A 148 19.02 -10.90 1.70
C GLU A 148 20.12 -9.99 2.27
N LEU A 149 20.30 -8.78 1.70
CA LEU A 149 21.27 -7.80 2.20
C LEU A 149 20.96 -7.38 3.64
N VAL A 150 19.69 -7.13 3.97
CA VAL A 150 19.27 -6.78 5.32
C VAL A 150 19.50 -7.95 6.28
N ALA A 151 19.28 -9.19 5.86
CA ALA A 151 19.56 -10.38 6.66
C ALA A 151 21.06 -10.52 6.94
N ALA A 152 21.93 -10.31 5.94
CA ALA A 152 23.38 -10.32 6.12
C ALA A 152 23.86 -9.21 7.08
N GLN A 153 23.33 -7.99 6.92
CA GLN A 153 23.63 -6.86 7.80
C GLN A 153 23.16 -7.12 9.25
N ARG A 154 21.97 -7.69 9.42
CA ARG A 154 21.43 -8.07 10.73
C ARG A 154 22.30 -9.13 11.41
N ALA A 155 22.72 -10.16 10.67
CA ALA A 155 23.63 -11.17 11.19
C ALA A 155 24.96 -10.54 11.65
N GLN A 156 25.56 -9.65 10.85
CA GLN A 156 26.77 -8.93 11.24
C GLN A 156 26.57 -8.09 12.51
N LEU A 157 25.44 -7.38 12.60
CA LEU A 157 25.09 -6.60 13.80
C LEU A 157 24.86 -7.49 15.03
N ASP A 158 24.31 -8.69 14.87
CA ASP A 158 24.12 -9.62 15.99
C ASP A 158 25.46 -10.18 16.50
N LEU A 159 26.41 -10.47 15.60
CA LEU A 159 27.79 -10.80 15.98
C LEU A 159 28.43 -9.62 16.74
N GLN A 160 28.28 -8.38 16.23
CA GLN A 160 28.82 -7.20 16.89
C GLN A 160 28.14 -6.93 18.24
N ARG A 161 26.81 -7.06 18.34
CA ARG A 161 26.05 -6.95 19.59
C ARG A 161 26.47 -8.00 20.61
N GLY A 162 26.77 -9.21 20.16
CA GLY A 162 27.38 -10.26 20.98
C GLY A 162 28.74 -9.83 21.54
N SER A 163 29.57 -9.15 20.73
CA SER A 163 30.87 -8.59 21.14
C SER A 163 30.76 -7.32 21.99
N THR A 164 29.71 -6.51 21.83
CA THR A 164 29.48 -5.24 22.56
C THR A 164 28.55 -5.38 23.77
N LYS A 165 28.42 -6.59 24.36
CA LYS A 165 27.85 -6.75 25.73
C LYS A 165 28.74 -6.12 26.82
N GLY A 166 29.84 -5.46 26.45
CA GLY A 166 30.62 -4.58 27.30
C GLY A 166 30.38 -3.10 26.97
N GLY A 167 29.49 -2.45 27.72
CA GLY A 167 29.56 -1.01 27.98
C GLY A 167 29.03 -0.07 26.90
N PHE A 168 27.73 0.19 26.90
CA PHE A 168 27.20 1.49 26.50
C PHE A 168 26.50 2.15 27.69
N VAL A 169 27.28 2.91 28.45
CA VAL A 169 26.77 3.87 29.43
C VAL A 169 26.13 5.02 28.66
N HIS A 170 24.86 5.32 28.93
CA HIS A 170 24.15 6.47 28.39
C HIS A 170 24.92 7.77 28.73
N LYS A 171 25.51 8.43 27.73
CA LYS A 171 25.96 9.82 27.88
C LYS A 171 24.76 10.75 27.82
N ALA A 172 24.23 11.11 28.98
CA ALA A 172 23.49 12.35 29.16
C ALA A 172 24.44 13.55 28.95
N LYS A 173 23.96 14.60 28.29
CA LYS A 173 24.71 15.81 27.95
C LYS A 173 25.24 16.52 29.21
N ALA A 174 26.57 16.60 29.36
CA ALA A 174 27.34 17.56 30.16
C ALA A 174 28.84 17.52 29.71
N PRO A 175 29.65 18.57 29.97
CA PRO A 175 30.61 19.12 29.00
C PRO A 175 31.88 18.28 28.75
N LYS A 176 32.52 18.58 27.61
CA LYS A 176 33.73 17.96 27.05
C LYS A 176 34.81 17.73 28.12
N ALA A 177 35.03 16.46 28.45
CA ALA A 177 36.30 15.97 28.98
C ALA A 177 37.04 15.28 27.84
N THR A 178 38.25 15.77 27.59
CA THR A 178 39.32 15.21 26.76
C THR A 178 39.34 13.69 26.91
N ARG A 179 39.04 12.95 25.84
CA ARG A 179 39.28 11.50 25.84
C ARG A 179 40.76 11.31 25.55
N ASP A 180 41.46 11.04 26.63
CA ASP A 180 42.77 10.43 26.74
C ASP A 180 43.10 9.54 25.54
N THR A 181 43.91 10.06 24.63
CA THR A 181 44.75 9.26 23.76
C THR A 181 46.06 9.07 24.50
N SER A 182 46.05 8.30 25.59
CA SER A 182 47.25 8.08 26.37
C SER A 182 48.29 7.39 25.48
N THR A 183 49.31 8.14 25.12
CA THR A 183 50.47 7.61 24.41
C THR A 183 51.13 6.54 25.27
N LYS A 184 51.65 5.48 24.65
CA LYS A 184 52.35 4.36 25.34
C LYS A 184 53.40 4.82 26.38
N ALA A 185 53.95 6.02 26.24
CA ALA A 185 54.85 6.65 27.20
C ALA A 185 54.17 7.04 28.54
N GLU A 186 52.95 7.57 28.50
CA GLU A 186 52.22 7.95 29.73
C GLU A 186 51.87 6.72 30.57
N ILE A 187 51.58 5.58 29.91
CA ILE A 187 51.35 4.30 30.59
C ILE A 187 52.61 3.82 31.33
N GLN A 188 53.81 4.07 30.78
CA GLN A 188 55.07 3.67 31.41
C GLN A 188 55.38 4.53 32.64
N ASP A 189 55.10 5.82 32.57
CA ASP A 189 55.28 6.72 33.70
C ASP A 189 54.31 6.37 34.84
N GLU A 190 53.06 6.05 34.49
CA GLU A 190 52.06 5.56 35.45
C GLU A 190 52.50 4.22 36.09
N GLU A 191 53.06 3.28 35.32
CA GLU A 191 53.55 2.00 35.85
C GLU A 191 54.71 2.21 36.84
N ILE A 192 55.62 3.14 36.56
CA ILE A 192 56.72 3.49 37.47
C ILE A 192 56.17 4.14 38.75
N ALA A 193 55.20 5.04 38.63
CA ALA A 193 54.56 5.69 39.77
C ALA A 193 53.85 4.68 40.68
N ILE A 194 53.13 3.71 40.08
CA ILE A 194 52.45 2.64 40.83
C ILE A 194 53.47 1.79 41.59
N ARG A 195 54.60 1.42 40.96
CA ARG A 195 55.63 0.61 41.61
C ARG A 195 56.25 1.32 42.83
N GLN A 196 56.44 2.63 42.75
CA GLN A 196 56.91 3.42 43.90
C GLN A 196 55.88 3.44 45.03
N LEU A 197 54.60 3.58 44.69
CA LEU A 197 53.51 3.53 45.66
C LEU A 197 53.38 2.16 46.32
N GLU A 198 53.63 1.07 45.59
CA GLU A 198 53.63 -0.29 46.14
C GLU A 198 54.77 -0.53 47.13
N VAL A 199 55.99 -0.03 46.86
CA VAL A 199 57.11 -0.10 47.81
C VAL A 199 56.77 0.66 49.08
N ARG A 200 56.27 1.90 48.95
CA ARG A 200 55.87 2.70 50.10
C ARG A 200 54.73 2.05 50.88
N LYS A 201 53.76 1.46 50.18
CA LYS A 201 52.68 0.68 50.81
C LYS A 201 53.26 -0.49 51.59
N PHE A 202 54.20 -1.23 51.02
CA PHE A 202 54.84 -2.36 51.69
C PHE A 202 55.62 -1.94 52.93
N GLU A 203 56.37 -0.84 52.86
CA GLU A 203 57.08 -0.26 54.02
C GLU A 203 56.09 0.11 55.13
N MET A 204 55.05 0.87 54.80
CA MET A 204 54.02 1.28 55.77
C MET A 204 53.26 0.07 56.33
N GLU A 205 52.97 -0.95 55.51
CA GLU A 205 52.36 -2.20 55.97
C GLU A 205 53.30 -2.99 56.88
N SER A 206 54.61 -2.96 56.64
CA SER A 206 55.59 -3.61 57.50
C SER A 206 55.70 -2.90 58.85
N GLU A 207 55.68 -1.57 58.86
CA GLU A 207 55.63 -0.76 60.09
C GLU A 207 54.35 -1.02 60.86
N ILE A 208 53.19 -1.04 60.19
CA ILE A 208 51.92 -1.38 60.82
C ILE A 208 51.96 -2.80 61.38
N ARG A 209 52.49 -3.78 60.64
CA ARG A 209 52.64 -5.16 61.13
C ARG A 209 53.58 -5.24 62.32
N GLU A 210 54.61 -4.39 62.40
CA GLU A 210 55.51 -4.32 63.55
C GLU A 210 54.81 -3.68 64.75
N LEU A 211 54.10 -2.57 64.55
CA LEU A 211 53.27 -1.94 65.59
C LEU A 211 52.19 -2.88 66.10
N ASP A 212 51.54 -3.62 65.20
CA ASP A 212 50.52 -4.61 65.54
C ASP A 212 51.14 -5.78 66.31
N ARG A 213 52.36 -6.21 65.97
CA ARG A 213 53.10 -7.20 66.74
C ARG A 213 53.52 -6.68 68.12
N ARG A 214 53.82 -5.38 68.26
CA ARG A 214 54.11 -4.71 69.54
C ARG A 214 52.85 -4.50 70.38
N LEU A 215 51.69 -4.26 69.77
CA LEU A 215 50.39 -4.16 70.45
C LEU A 215 49.82 -5.54 70.83
N THR A 216 50.05 -6.56 69.99
CA THR A 216 49.53 -7.92 70.18
C THR A 216 50.41 -8.77 71.11
N GLY A 217 51.55 -8.25 71.58
CA GLY A 217 52.39 -8.86 72.63
C GLY A 217 52.35 -8.09 73.96
N PRO A 218 52.58 -8.77 75.09
CA PRO A 218 51.52 -9.20 76.00
C PRO A 218 50.80 -8.04 76.71
N ILE A 219 49.56 -7.71 76.30
CA ILE A 219 48.57 -7.03 77.17
C ILE A 219 47.84 -8.09 78.05
N SER A 220 48.41 -9.30 78.21
CA SER A 220 47.79 -10.39 78.98
C SER A 220 48.42 -10.66 80.36
N LYS A 221 49.29 -9.79 80.89
CA LYS A 221 49.78 -9.89 82.28
C LYS A 221 50.07 -8.52 82.88
N ALA A 222 49.09 -7.93 83.56
CA ALA A 222 49.24 -7.22 84.84
C ALA A 222 47.95 -6.45 85.17
N PHE A 223 47.22 -6.99 86.16
CA PHE A 223 46.19 -6.35 86.99
C PHE A 223 44.86 -5.94 86.35
#